data_AF-A0A2I0J552-F1
#
_entry.id   AF-A0A2I0J552-F1
#
_cell.length_a   1.000
_cell.length_b   1.000
_cell.length_c   1.000
_cell.angle_alpha   90.00
_cell.angle_beta   90.00
_cell.angle_gamma   90.00
#
_symmetry.space_group_name_H-M   'P 1'
#
loop_
_entity.id
_entity.type
_entity.pdbx_description
1 polymer ?
#
loop_
_entity_poly.entity_id
_entity_poly.type
_entity_poly.pdbx_seq_one_letter_code
_entity_poly.pdbx_strand_id
1 'polypeptide(L)'
;MESSYLTVEFFRKLPQEVERLGNPGERKGHFRRIGSNVSSYVGMVSDTLKNTIPKAVVYCQVREAKMSLLNFFYAQLGKKEGKQLGLMLDEDPALMERRQQCAKRLELYKAARDEIDSVSWAR
;
A
#
# COMPACT_ATOMS: atom_id res chain seq x y z
N MET A 1 15.69 -2.44 -6.64
CA MET A 1 16.07 -2.22 -5.23
C MET A 1 17.49 -1.72 -5.25
N GLU A 2 17.68 -0.40 -5.16
CA GLU A 2 19.05 0.13 -5.07
C GLU A 2 19.63 -0.35 -3.76
N SER A 3 20.65 -1.19 -3.84
CA SER A 3 21.29 -1.71 -2.64
C SER A 3 22.16 -0.61 -2.05
N SER A 4 21.76 -0.14 -0.87
CA SER A 4 22.53 0.82 -0.07
C SER A 4 23.65 0.05 0.64
N TYR A 5 24.60 -0.47 -0.14
CA TYR A 5 25.80 -1.06 0.45
C TYR A 5 26.61 0.03 1.16
N LEU A 6 27.35 -0.36 2.19
CA LEU A 6 28.46 0.41 2.76
C LEU A 6 29.36 0.89 1.61
N THR A 7 29.22 2.14 1.20
CA THR A 7 30.01 2.67 0.09
C THR A 7 31.37 3.11 0.62
N VAL A 8 32.40 2.99 -0.22
CA VAL A 8 33.75 3.49 0.07
C VAL A 8 33.72 4.98 0.45
N GLU A 9 32.73 5.71 -0.07
CA GLU A 9 32.45 7.11 0.27
C GLU A 9 32.17 7.35 1.76
N PHE A 10 31.57 6.40 2.48
CA PHE A 10 31.37 6.54 3.92
C PHE A 10 32.71 6.54 4.67
N PHE A 11 33.60 5.60 4.35
CA PHE A 11 34.91 5.50 4.99
C PHE A 11 35.85 6.66 4.63
N ARG A 12 35.70 7.23 3.43
CA ARG A 12 36.43 8.44 3.00
C ARG A 12 36.01 9.70 3.76
N LYS A 13 34.77 9.76 4.26
CA LYS A 13 34.24 10.89 5.04
C LYS A 13 34.57 10.80 6.53
N LEU A 14 35.09 9.66 7.01
CA LEU A 14 35.57 9.55 8.38
C LEU A 14 36.87 10.34 8.54
N PRO A 15 37.06 11.09 9.64
CA PRO A 15 38.29 11.85 9.86
C PRO A 15 39.52 10.93 9.81
N GLN A 16 40.38 11.09 8.80
CA GLN A 16 41.69 10.44 8.68
C GLN A 16 42.80 11.41 9.12
N GLU A 17 42.99 11.59 10.42
CA GLU A 17 44.20 12.25 10.92
C GLU A 17 45.31 11.21 11.16
N VAL A 18 46.51 11.56 10.66
CA VAL A 18 47.76 10.80 10.68
C VAL A 18 48.30 10.72 12.11
N GLU A 19 48.56 9.50 12.58
CA GLU A 19 49.14 9.24 13.91
C GLU A 19 50.52 9.91 14.06
N ARG A 20 50.64 10.83 15.02
CA ARG A 20 51.91 11.14 15.67
C ARG A 20 51.91 10.42 17.01
N LEU A 21 52.65 9.32 17.10
CA LEU A 21 52.76 8.45 18.28
C LEU A 21 53.48 9.18 19.44
N GLY A 22 52.95 9.15 20.67
CA GLY A 22 53.82 9.18 21.85
C GLY A 22 53.33 9.72 23.19
N ASN A 23 52.04 10.00 23.44
CA ASN A 23 51.61 10.59 24.72
C ASN A 23 50.43 9.86 25.42
N PRO A 24 50.44 9.68 26.76
CA PRO A 24 49.38 8.93 27.47
C PRO A 24 47.98 9.56 27.40
N GLY A 25 47.86 10.83 27.00
CA GLY A 25 46.58 11.46 26.62
C GLY A 25 45.96 10.90 25.33
N GLU A 26 46.76 10.29 24.44
CA GLU A 26 46.33 9.76 23.14
C GLU A 26 45.42 8.55 23.30
N ARG A 27 45.65 7.67 24.29
CA ARG A 27 44.80 6.49 24.54
C ARG A 27 43.32 6.84 24.76
N LYS A 28 43.03 7.92 25.50
CA LYS A 28 41.66 8.43 25.68
C LYS A 28 41.10 9.04 24.38
N GLY A 29 41.95 9.67 23.57
CA GLY A 29 41.60 10.17 22.24
C GLY A 29 41.23 9.06 21.25
N HIS A 30 41.97 7.93 21.27
CA HIS A 30 41.68 6.75 20.43
C HIS A 30 40.30 6.16 20.72
N PHE A 31 39.96 5.93 22.00
CA PHE A 31 38.62 5.43 22.35
C PHE A 31 37.50 6.41 21.98
N ARG A 32 37.74 7.72 22.12
CA ARG A 32 36.78 8.76 21.68
C ARG A 32 36.58 8.73 20.15
N ARG A 33 37.65 8.51 19.38
CA ARG A 33 37.60 8.40 17.91
C ARG A 33 36.83 7.15 17.47
N ILE A 34 37.08 6.01 18.11
CA ILE A 34 36.33 4.77 17.88
C ILE A 34 34.84 5.02 18.15
N GLY A 35 34.50 5.66 19.29
CA GLY A 35 33.12 6.02 19.62
C GLY A 35 32.45 6.90 18.55
N SER A 36 33.14 7.91 18.05
CA SER A 36 32.62 8.80 16.98
C SER A 36 32.39 8.05 15.65
N ASN A 37 33.32 7.18 15.26
CA ASN A 37 33.21 6.40 14.04
C ASN A 37 32.06 5.39 14.11
N VAL A 38 31.92 4.69 15.26
CA VAL A 38 30.81 3.75 15.50
C VAL A 38 29.48 4.50 15.49
N SER A 39 29.40 5.67 16.14
CA SER A 39 28.19 6.49 16.13
C SER A 39 27.79 6.93 14.72
N SER A 40 28.77 7.34 13.90
CA SER A 40 28.53 7.71 12.49
C SER A 40 28.03 6.52 11.67
N TYR A 41 28.58 5.33 11.91
CA TYR A 41 28.15 4.10 11.23
C TYR A 41 26.72 3.70 11.59
N VAL A 42 26.39 3.73 12.89
CA VAL A 42 25.04 3.44 13.38
C VAL A 42 24.03 4.42 12.78
N GLY A 43 24.37 5.71 12.69
CA GLY A 43 23.54 6.72 12.04
C GLY A 43 23.23 6.37 10.58
N MET A 44 24.26 6.08 9.79
CA MET A 44 24.10 5.72 8.38
C MET A 44 23.27 4.44 8.18
N VAL A 45 23.51 3.41 9.00
CA VAL A 45 22.73 2.15 8.94
C VAL A 45 21.27 2.43 9.30
N SER A 46 21.01 3.24 10.33
CA SER A 46 19.65 3.63 10.72
C SER A 46 18.93 4.34 9.57
N ASP A 47 19.56 5.29 8.90
CA ASP A 47 18.97 6.00 7.75
C ASP A 47 18.70 5.08 6.55
N THR A 48 19.55 4.07 6.35
CA THR A 48 19.32 3.02 5.36
C THR A 48 18.12 2.14 5.72
N LEU A 49 18.04 1.70 6.98
CA LEU A 49 16.94 0.87 7.48
C LEU A 49 15.60 1.59 7.43
N LYS A 50 15.56 2.88 7.77
CA LYS A 50 14.34 3.73 7.64
C LYS A 50 13.73 3.68 6.24
N ASN A 51 14.55 3.55 5.21
CA ASN A 51 14.08 3.51 3.83
C ASN A 51 13.84 2.08 3.31
N THR A 52 14.64 1.12 3.76
CA THR A 52 14.62 -0.26 3.23
C THR A 52 13.57 -1.14 3.91
N ILE A 53 13.35 -0.98 5.23
CA ILE A 53 12.35 -1.77 5.97
C ILE A 53 10.94 -1.54 5.43
N PRO A 54 10.44 -0.29 5.25
CA PRO A 54 9.10 -0.09 4.71
C PRO A 54 8.95 -0.65 3.29
N LYS A 55 10.00 -0.53 2.45
CA LYS A 55 10.01 -1.11 1.09
C LYS A 55 9.92 -2.65 1.13
N ALA A 56 10.66 -3.29 2.03
CA ALA A 56 10.59 -4.73 2.23
C ALA A 56 9.21 -5.17 2.72
N VAL A 57 8.62 -4.45 3.68
CA VAL A 57 7.26 -4.70 4.18
C VAL A 57 6.24 -4.58 3.05
N VAL A 58 6.27 -3.50 2.27
CA VAL A 58 5.34 -3.31 1.14
C VAL A 58 5.53 -4.41 0.09
N TYR A 59 6.77 -4.77 -0.24
CA TYR A 59 7.05 -5.79 -1.24
C TYR A 59 6.61 -7.19 -0.78
N CYS A 60 6.98 -7.60 0.43
CA CYS A 60 6.73 -8.96 0.91
C CYS A 60 5.32 -9.16 1.47
N GLN A 61 4.71 -8.12 2.05
CA GLN A 61 3.40 -8.24 2.70
C GLN A 61 2.31 -7.66 1.82
N VAL A 62 2.38 -6.38 1.46
CA VAL A 62 1.26 -5.69 0.79
C VAL A 62 1.07 -6.20 -0.64
N ARG A 63 2.15 -6.27 -1.42
CA ARG A 63 2.09 -6.70 -2.83
C ARG A 63 1.72 -8.18 -2.94
N GLU A 64 2.30 -9.04 -2.09
CA GLU A 64 1.96 -10.47 -2.06
C GLU A 64 0.53 -10.70 -1.54
N ALA A 65 0.08 -9.99 -0.50
CA ALA A 65 -1.29 -10.12 -0.01
C ALA A 65 -2.32 -9.71 -1.07
N LYS A 66 -2.06 -8.64 -1.84
CA LYS A 66 -2.92 -8.24 -2.96
C LYS A 66 -3.04 -9.35 -4.01
N MET A 67 -1.91 -9.92 -4.42
CA MET A 67 -1.89 -11.00 -5.43
C MET A 67 -2.58 -12.26 -4.89
N SER A 68 -2.24 -12.65 -3.66
CA SER A 68 -2.81 -13.82 -2.98
C SER A 68 -4.32 -13.71 -2.80
N LEU A 69 -4.83 -12.53 -2.42
CA LEU A 69 -6.26 -12.29 -2.24
C LEU A 69 -7.04 -12.52 -3.55
N LEU A 70 -6.56 -11.97 -4.66
CA LEU A 70 -7.20 -12.16 -5.97
C LEU A 70 -7.12 -13.61 -6.44
N ASN A 71 -5.96 -14.24 -6.30
CA ASN A 71 -5.78 -15.65 -6.65
C ASN A 71 -6.71 -16.55 -5.83
N PHE A 72 -6.80 -16.30 -4.52
CA PHE A 72 -7.72 -17.01 -3.63
C PHE A 72 -9.17 -16.79 -4.04
N PHE A 73 -9.57 -15.55 -4.33
CA PHE A 73 -10.91 -15.23 -4.79
C PHE A 73 -11.29 -16.00 -6.07
N TYR A 74 -10.43 -15.97 -7.10
CA TYR A 74 -10.68 -16.70 -8.34
C TYR A 74 -10.70 -18.22 -8.13
N ALA A 75 -9.79 -18.75 -7.32
CA ALA A 75 -9.75 -20.17 -7.02
C ALA A 75 -11.00 -20.63 -6.23
N GLN A 76 -11.53 -19.82 -5.33
CA GLN A 76 -12.76 -20.12 -4.59
C GLN A 76 -14.00 -20.03 -5.48
N LEU A 77 -14.10 -18.99 -6.32
CA LEU A 77 -15.20 -18.85 -7.27
C LEU A 77 -15.22 -19.98 -8.30
N GLY A 78 -14.06 -20.35 -8.85
CA GLY A 78 -13.95 -21.43 -9.84
C GLY A 78 -14.34 -22.81 -9.30
N LYS A 79 -14.32 -22.99 -7.97
CA LYS A 79 -14.78 -24.23 -7.31
C LYS A 79 -16.29 -24.26 -7.01
N LYS A 80 -16.98 -23.12 -7.07
CA LYS A 80 -18.41 -23.03 -6.73
C LYS A 80 -19.26 -23.42 -7.93
N GLU A 81 -20.27 -24.25 -7.68
CA GLU A 81 -21.26 -24.62 -8.68
C GLU A 81 -22.29 -23.50 -8.91
N GLY A 82 -23.02 -23.56 -10.04
CA GLY A 82 -23.99 -22.53 -10.41
C GLY A 82 -25.05 -22.24 -9.35
N LYS A 83 -25.50 -23.25 -8.58
CA LYS A 83 -26.44 -23.05 -7.47
C LYS A 83 -25.84 -22.24 -6.33
N GLN A 84 -24.58 -22.50 -5.97
CA GLN A 84 -23.88 -21.78 -4.90
C GLN A 84 -23.55 -20.34 -5.32
N LEU A 85 -23.24 -20.13 -6.60
CA LEU A 85 -23.06 -18.80 -7.15
C LEU A 85 -24.38 -18.01 -7.16
N GLY A 86 -25.50 -18.66 -7.53
CA GLY A 86 -26.84 -18.06 -7.45
C GLY A 86 -27.15 -17.54 -6.05
N LEU A 87 -26.95 -18.36 -5.02
CA LEU A 87 -27.16 -17.96 -3.62
C LEU A 87 -26.28 -16.78 -3.17
N MET A 88 -25.07 -16.65 -3.71
CA MET A 88 -24.19 -15.49 -3.39
C MET A 88 -24.62 -14.22 -4.12
N LEU A 89 -25.36 -14.34 -5.21
CA LEU A 89 -25.88 -13.24 -6.03
C LEU A 89 -27.31 -12.87 -5.65
N ASP A 90 -27.99 -13.68 -4.83
CA ASP A 90 -29.32 -13.37 -4.33
C ASP A 90 -29.29 -12.03 -3.58
N GLU A 91 -30.16 -11.13 -4.02
CA GLU A 91 -30.27 -9.80 -3.44
C GLU A 91 -31.09 -9.82 -2.16
N ASP A 92 -30.81 -8.86 -1.26
CA ASP A 92 -31.65 -8.61 -0.10
C ASP A 92 -33.10 -8.32 -0.53
N PRO A 93 -34.12 -9.07 -0.02
CA PRO A 93 -35.52 -8.85 -0.35
C PRO A 93 -35.98 -7.39 -0.19
N ALA A 94 -35.47 -6.68 0.83
CA ALA A 94 -35.81 -5.28 1.05
C ALA A 94 -35.28 -4.36 -0.08
N LEU A 95 -34.12 -4.69 -0.64
CA LEU A 95 -33.53 -3.96 -1.77
C LEU A 95 -34.27 -4.27 -3.08
N MET A 96 -34.69 -5.52 -3.26
CA MET A 96 -35.51 -5.93 -4.39
C MET A 96 -36.87 -5.21 -4.40
N GLU A 97 -37.55 -5.13 -3.25
CA GLU A 97 -38.83 -4.42 -3.12
C GLU A 97 -38.67 -2.92 -3.43
N ARG A 98 -37.65 -2.27 -2.86
CA ARG A 98 -37.35 -0.85 -3.14
C ARG A 98 -37.11 -0.61 -4.64
N ARG A 99 -36.38 -1.51 -5.31
CA ARG A 99 -36.16 -1.43 -6.75
C ARG A 99 -37.47 -1.50 -7.53
N GLN A 100 -38.37 -2.42 -7.16
CA GLN A 100 -39.68 -2.57 -7.80
C GLN A 100 -40.55 -1.32 -7.61
N GLN A 101 -40.59 -0.77 -6.39
CA GLN A 101 -41.33 0.47 -6.11
C GLN A 101 -40.80 1.65 -6.93
N CYS A 102 -39.48 1.81 -7.02
CA CYS A 102 -38.85 2.83 -7.86
C CYS A 102 -39.15 2.63 -9.35
N ALA A 103 -39.08 1.39 -9.85
CA ALA A 103 -39.43 1.07 -11.24
C ALA A 103 -40.89 1.42 -11.53
N LYS A 104 -41.80 1.07 -10.62
CA LYS A 104 -43.23 1.40 -10.79
C LYS A 104 -43.47 2.90 -10.82
N ARG A 105 -42.83 3.64 -9.92
CA ARG A 105 -42.94 5.10 -9.88
C ARG A 105 -42.36 5.75 -11.15
N LEU A 106 -41.28 5.18 -11.69
CA LEU A 106 -40.70 5.64 -12.96
C LEU A 106 -41.64 5.41 -14.14
N GLU A 107 -42.30 4.26 -14.22
CA GLU A 107 -43.32 4.00 -15.25
C GLU A 107 -44.44 5.04 -15.20
N LEU A 108 -44.94 5.36 -14.00
CA LEU A 108 -45.99 6.37 -13.83
C LEU A 108 -45.52 7.76 -14.27
N TYR A 109 -44.28 8.14 -13.96
CA TYR A 109 -43.74 9.42 -14.42
C TYR A 109 -43.51 9.48 -15.93
N LYS A 110 -43.15 8.35 -16.57
CA LYS A 110 -43.06 8.28 -18.04
C LYS A 110 -44.43 8.44 -18.69
N ALA A 111 -45.43 7.72 -18.21
CA ALA A 111 -46.80 7.87 -18.71
C ALA A 111 -47.31 9.30 -18.56
N ALA A 112 -47.13 9.91 -17.38
CA ALA A 112 -47.52 11.31 -17.16
C ALA A 112 -46.77 12.29 -18.08
N ARG A 113 -45.49 12.03 -18.36
CA ARG A 113 -44.73 12.82 -19.34
C ARG A 113 -45.29 12.66 -20.74
N ASP A 114 -45.54 11.43 -21.19
CA ASP A 114 -46.05 11.14 -22.52
C ASP A 114 -47.43 11.78 -22.74
N GLU A 115 -48.28 11.81 -21.71
CA GLU A 115 -49.56 12.54 -21.71
C GLU A 115 -49.36 14.05 -21.87
N ILE A 116 -48.45 14.66 -21.10
CA ILE A 116 -48.13 16.09 -21.21
C ILE A 116 -47.58 16.42 -22.61
N ASP A 117 -46.67 15.60 -23.11
CA ASP A 117 -46.06 15.77 -24.43
C ASP A 117 -47.17 15.71 -25.50
N SER A 118 -48.10 14.74 -25.43
CA SER A 118 -49.20 14.59 -26.40
C SER A 118 -50.11 15.83 -26.51
N VAL A 119 -50.35 16.53 -25.38
CA VAL A 119 -51.18 17.75 -25.35
C VAL A 119 -50.39 18.97 -25.82
N SER A 120 -49.08 19.02 -25.55
CA SER A 120 -48.23 20.15 -25.92
C SER A 120 -48.01 20.28 -27.43
N TRP A 121 -48.02 19.17 -28.18
CA TRP A 121 -47.86 19.13 -29.64
C TRP A 121 -49.18 19.27 -30.43
N ALA A 122 -50.33 19.34 -29.76
CA ALA A 122 -51.65 19.49 -30.39
C ALA A 122 -52.11 20.95 -30.57
N ARG A 123 -51.21 21.93 -30.38
CA ARG A 123 -51.41 23.36 -30.65
C ARG A 123 -50.50 23.81 -31.79
#